data_AF-A0AAF1BFQ6-F1
#
_entry.id   AF-A0AAF1BFQ6-F1
#
_cell.length_a   1.000
_cell.length_b   1.000
_cell.length_c   1.000
_cell.angle_alpha   90.00
_cell.angle_beta   90.00
_cell.angle_gamma   90.00
#
_symmetry.space_group_name_H-M   'P 1'
#
loop_
_entity.id
_entity.type
_entity.pdbx_description
1 polymer ?
#
loop_
_entity_poly.entity_id
_entity_poly.type
_entity_poly.pdbx_seq_one_letter_code
_entity_poly.pdbx_strand_id
1 'polypeptide(L)'
;MSNAHSEFLHSNSSSYSTETNNCVPALCSSDQRSSPNCICAYPYQGHLYFKAPSFSNLEDPSFYTSLQSSMMSFFQSTRLPVDSVSLSDPTKNLDDYLVITLEVFPLGKDRFNRTGISSLGFVFSNQTFKPNKTVYGTYYFNADNYGMFTSGK
;
A
#
# COMPACT_ATOMS: atom_id res chain seq x y z
N MET A 1 18.25 5.75 44.65
CA MET A 1 17.43 4.54 44.42
C MET A 1 16.15 4.94 43.72
N SER A 2 15.71 4.11 42.77
CA SER A 2 14.52 4.21 41.89
C SER A 2 14.66 5.17 40.70
N ASN A 3 15.25 4.73 39.58
CA ASN A 3 14.74 3.88 38.47
C ASN A 3 13.72 4.57 37.58
N ALA A 4 14.22 5.00 36.41
CA ALA A 4 13.43 5.32 35.24
C ALA A 4 12.82 4.04 34.65
N HIS A 5 11.49 3.98 34.59
CA HIS A 5 10.80 3.05 33.72
C HIS A 5 10.70 3.70 32.34
N SER A 6 11.66 3.38 31.47
CA SER A 6 11.49 3.61 30.03
C SER A 6 10.67 2.44 29.48
N GLU A 7 9.42 2.69 29.12
CA GLU A 7 8.62 1.74 28.34
C GLU A 7 9.25 1.61 26.95
N PHE A 8 9.89 0.48 26.68
CA PHE A 8 10.29 0.09 25.33
C PHE A 8 9.04 -0.38 24.58
N LEU A 9 8.44 0.50 23.78
CA LEU A 9 7.57 0.05 22.70
C LEU A 9 8.45 -0.70 21.68
N HIS A 10 8.43 -2.02 21.73
CA HIS A 10 9.01 -2.84 20.66
C HIS A 10 8.13 -2.65 19.43
N SER A 11 8.49 -1.73 18.53
CA SER A 11 7.90 -1.69 17.20
C SER A 11 8.40 -2.93 16.46
N ASN A 12 7.58 -3.97 16.41
CA ASN A 12 7.80 -5.09 15.49
C ASN A 12 7.48 -4.56 14.08
N SER A 13 8.46 -3.87 13.50
CA SER A 13 8.43 -3.21 12.20
C SER A 13 9.45 -3.86 11.30
N SER A 14 9.06 -4.24 10.09
CA SER A 14 10.00 -4.78 9.10
C SER A 14 10.43 -3.69 8.13
N SER A 15 11.64 -3.82 7.59
CA SER A 15 12.19 -2.90 6.58
C SER A 15 11.71 -3.22 5.16
N TYR A 16 10.69 -4.07 5.01
CA TYR A 16 10.19 -4.45 3.70
C TYR A 16 9.70 -3.24 2.92
N SER A 17 10.11 -3.18 1.65
CA SER A 17 9.56 -2.33 0.62
C SER A 17 9.49 -3.13 -0.67
N THR A 18 8.51 -2.84 -1.51
CA THR A 18 8.43 -3.39 -2.87
C THR A 18 9.67 -2.97 -3.66
N GLU A 19 10.30 -3.96 -4.29
CA GLU A 19 11.47 -3.77 -5.17
C GLU A 19 11.07 -3.14 -6.50
N THR A 20 12.03 -2.44 -7.13
CA THR A 20 11.86 -1.94 -8.49
C THR A 20 11.88 -3.07 -9.52
N ASN A 21 11.17 -2.90 -10.63
CA ASN A 21 11.12 -3.82 -11.76
C ASN A 21 12.34 -3.64 -12.67
N ASN A 22 13.54 -3.92 -12.13
CA ASN A 22 14.83 -3.89 -12.84
C ASN A 22 15.11 -2.55 -13.54
N CYS A 23 14.81 -1.44 -12.87
CA CYS A 23 15.01 -0.09 -13.36
C CYS A 23 15.63 0.80 -12.27
N VAL A 24 16.20 1.93 -12.66
CA VAL A 24 16.75 2.90 -11.71
C VAL A 24 15.62 3.82 -11.26
N PRO A 25 15.34 3.95 -9.94
CA PRO A 25 14.32 4.88 -9.43
C PRO A 25 14.48 6.27 -10.02
N ALA A 26 13.37 6.84 -10.49
CA ALA A 26 13.39 8.16 -11.10
C ALA A 26 13.55 9.25 -10.03
N LEU A 27 14.29 10.31 -10.37
CA LEU A 27 14.33 11.53 -9.57
C LEU A 27 13.02 12.30 -9.80
N CYS A 28 12.08 12.13 -8.88
CA CYS A 28 10.75 12.74 -8.96
C CYS A 28 10.73 14.16 -8.38
N SER A 29 9.73 14.95 -8.80
CA SER A 29 9.41 16.22 -8.13
C SER A 29 9.02 15.98 -6.67
N SER A 30 9.05 17.03 -5.83
CA SER A 30 8.90 16.90 -4.36
C SER A 30 7.67 16.11 -3.92
N ASP A 31 6.59 16.17 -4.70
CA ASP A 31 5.28 15.65 -4.34
C ASP A 31 4.95 14.34 -5.07
N GLN A 32 5.83 13.90 -5.98
CA GLN A 32 5.71 12.65 -6.71
C GLN A 32 6.54 11.54 -6.08
N ARG A 33 6.12 10.30 -6.32
CA ARG A 33 6.82 9.09 -5.90
C ARG A 33 7.26 8.29 -7.12
N SER A 34 8.43 7.67 -7.05
CA SER A 34 8.90 6.73 -8.07
C SER A 34 8.16 5.40 -7.88
N SER A 35 7.42 4.97 -8.89
CA SER A 35 6.74 3.67 -8.87
C SER A 35 7.73 2.50 -8.94
N PRO A 36 7.29 1.25 -8.71
CA PRO A 36 8.08 0.05 -9.01
C PRO A 36 8.54 -0.02 -10.47
N ASN A 37 7.83 0.63 -11.40
CA ASN A 37 8.24 0.75 -12.81
C ASN A 37 9.17 1.94 -13.07
N CYS A 38 9.66 2.60 -12.02
CA CYS A 38 10.53 3.78 -12.06
C CYS A 38 9.93 4.97 -12.81
N ILE A 39 8.61 5.13 -12.72
CA ILE A 39 7.88 6.27 -13.29
C ILE A 39 7.41 7.16 -12.16
N CYS A 40 7.64 8.46 -12.28
CA CYS A 40 7.16 9.44 -11.31
C CYS A 40 5.66 9.66 -11.47
N ALA A 41 4.91 9.47 -10.39
CA ALA A 41 3.47 9.73 -10.36
C ALA A 41 3.01 10.11 -8.95
N TYR A 42 1.74 10.51 -8.86
CA TYR A 42 1.01 10.75 -7.61
C TYR A 42 0.21 9.50 -7.27
N PRO A 43 0.69 8.64 -6.35
CA PRO A 43 -0.03 7.41 -6.02
C PRO A 43 -1.29 7.70 -5.23
N TYR A 44 -2.31 6.85 -5.39
CA TYR A 44 -3.37 6.75 -4.40
C TYR A 44 -2.82 5.95 -3.21
N GLN A 45 -2.61 6.62 -2.08
CA GLN A 45 -1.86 6.07 -0.96
C GLN A 45 -2.66 6.03 0.34
N GLY A 46 -2.19 5.24 1.29
CA GLY A 46 -2.76 5.14 2.64
C GLY A 46 -2.27 3.90 3.37
N HIS A 47 -2.97 3.52 4.43
CA HIS A 47 -2.62 2.37 5.26
C HIS A 47 -3.67 1.25 5.13
N LEU A 48 -3.20 0.05 4.78
CA LEU A 48 -3.98 -1.19 4.83
C LEU A 48 -3.84 -1.84 6.20
N TYR A 49 -4.96 -2.10 6.86
CA TYR A 49 -5.03 -2.73 8.16
C TYR A 49 -5.65 -4.11 8.04
N PHE A 50 -4.88 -5.15 8.30
CA PHE A 50 -5.32 -6.54 8.29
C PHE A 50 -5.59 -7.02 9.72
N LYS A 51 -6.81 -7.51 9.95
CA LYS A 51 -7.24 -8.08 11.22
C LYS A 51 -6.90 -9.57 11.24
N ALA A 52 -6.17 -9.99 12.27
CA ALA A 52 -5.80 -11.38 12.51
C ALA A 52 -5.15 -12.08 11.30
N PRO A 53 -4.01 -11.58 10.78
CA PRO A 53 -3.21 -12.36 9.83
C PRO A 53 -2.77 -13.67 10.49
N SER A 54 -2.64 -14.75 9.72
CA SER A 54 -2.21 -16.05 10.25
C SER A 54 -0.68 -16.17 10.42
N PHE A 55 0.05 -15.10 10.12
CA PHE A 55 1.49 -15.00 10.28
C PHE A 55 1.88 -13.89 11.27
N SER A 56 3.00 -14.09 11.94
CA SER A 56 3.58 -13.13 12.90
C SER A 56 4.94 -12.58 12.47
N ASN A 57 5.65 -13.29 11.59
CA ASN A 57 6.94 -12.87 11.05
C ASN A 57 6.75 -11.82 9.95
N LEU A 58 7.11 -10.57 10.24
CA LEU A 58 7.02 -9.47 9.28
C LEU A 58 8.24 -9.36 8.36
N GLU A 59 9.30 -10.12 8.63
CA GLU A 59 10.52 -10.09 7.82
C GLU A 59 10.43 -10.96 6.56
N ASP A 60 9.38 -11.78 6.44
CA ASP A 60 9.21 -12.65 5.29
C ASP A 60 8.60 -11.88 4.10
N PRO A 61 9.36 -11.58 3.04
CA PRO A 61 8.87 -10.82 1.89
C PRO A 61 7.81 -11.57 1.07
N SER A 62 7.67 -12.90 1.26
CA SER A 62 6.74 -13.72 0.50
C SER A 62 5.28 -13.31 0.73
N PHE A 63 4.93 -12.84 1.93
CA PHE A 63 3.59 -12.31 2.22
C PHE A 63 3.32 -11.06 1.37
N TYR A 64 4.21 -10.08 1.40
CA TYR A 64 3.96 -8.82 0.72
C TYR A 64 4.02 -8.96 -0.81
N THR A 65 4.96 -9.75 -1.33
CA THR A 65 5.03 -10.03 -2.79
C THR A 65 3.80 -10.81 -3.28
N SER A 66 3.27 -11.74 -2.49
CA SER A 66 2.01 -12.44 -2.78
C SER A 66 0.81 -11.48 -2.76
N LEU A 67 0.74 -10.61 -1.75
CA LEU A 67 -0.31 -9.60 -1.63
C LEU A 67 -0.29 -8.64 -2.83
N GLN A 68 0.87 -8.06 -3.15
CA GLN A 68 1.07 -7.18 -4.30
C GLN A 68 0.64 -7.85 -5.62
N SER A 69 1.07 -9.10 -5.84
CA SER A 69 0.72 -9.87 -7.05
C SER A 69 -0.79 -10.11 -7.16
N SER A 70 -1.45 -10.39 -6.03
CA SER A 70 -2.91 -10.57 -5.99
C SER A 70 -3.67 -9.28 -6.28
N MET A 71 -3.18 -8.13 -5.79
CA MET A 71 -3.75 -6.81 -6.09
C MET A 71 -3.62 -6.49 -7.58
N MET A 72 -2.43 -6.67 -8.16
CA MET A 72 -2.21 -6.44 -9.60
C MET A 72 -3.10 -7.32 -10.47
N SER A 73 -3.22 -8.61 -10.13
CA SER A 73 -4.11 -9.55 -10.83
C SER A 73 -5.59 -9.11 -10.77
N PHE A 74 -6.03 -8.63 -9.61
CA PHE A 74 -7.37 -8.09 -9.43
C PHE A 74 -7.59 -6.81 -10.26
N PHE A 75 -6.67 -5.85 -10.21
CA PHE A 75 -6.78 -4.60 -10.96
C PHE A 75 -6.80 -4.83 -12.48
N GLN A 76 -5.97 -5.74 -12.98
CA GLN A 76 -5.96 -6.12 -14.39
C GLN A 76 -7.26 -6.80 -14.82
N SER A 77 -7.75 -7.78 -14.05
CA SER A 77 -8.99 -8.50 -14.38
C SER A 77 -10.24 -7.61 -14.34
N THR A 78 -10.23 -6.58 -13.49
CA THR A 78 -11.31 -5.58 -13.37
C THR A 78 -11.09 -4.34 -14.24
N ARG A 79 -10.01 -4.30 -15.03
CA ARG A 79 -9.65 -3.19 -15.94
C ARG A 79 -9.52 -1.83 -15.23
N LEU A 80 -9.05 -1.84 -13.99
CA LEU A 80 -8.74 -0.62 -13.28
C LEU A 80 -7.45 0.01 -13.83
N PRO A 81 -7.35 1.35 -13.90
CA PRO A 81 -6.24 2.04 -14.56
C PRO A 81 -4.99 2.09 -13.67
N VAL A 82 -4.52 0.93 -13.20
CA VAL A 82 -3.37 0.78 -12.30
C VAL A 82 -2.17 0.26 -13.08
N ASP A 83 -1.04 0.95 -12.95
CA ASP A 83 0.25 0.56 -13.53
C ASP A 83 1.00 -0.42 -12.64
N SER A 84 1.11 -0.06 -11.36
CA SER A 84 1.91 -0.78 -10.38
C SER A 84 1.41 -0.49 -8.96
N VAL A 85 1.80 -1.36 -8.02
CA VAL A 85 1.50 -1.25 -6.60
C VAL A 85 2.80 -1.37 -5.83
N SER A 86 3.01 -0.50 -4.85
CA SER A 86 4.06 -0.61 -3.86
C SER A 86 3.44 -0.86 -2.49
N LEU A 87 4.09 -1.75 -1.73
CA LEU A 87 3.82 -2.05 -0.34
C LEU A 87 5.11 -1.78 0.45
N SER A 88 4.99 -1.08 1.58
CA SER A 88 6.14 -0.81 2.46
C SER A 88 5.75 -0.75 3.93
N ASP A 89 6.78 -0.73 4.77
CA ASP A 89 6.70 -0.44 6.21
C ASP A 89 5.68 -1.30 6.97
N PRO A 90 5.70 -2.64 6.81
CA PRO A 90 4.80 -3.49 7.56
C PRO A 90 5.09 -3.40 9.07
N THR A 91 4.05 -3.10 9.84
CA THR A 91 4.13 -2.96 11.31
C THR A 91 2.94 -3.63 11.98
N LYS A 92 3.01 -3.79 13.30
CA LYS A 92 1.84 -4.11 14.14
C LYS A 92 1.41 -2.90 14.95
N ASN A 93 0.11 -2.62 14.94
CA ASN A 93 -0.47 -1.61 15.83
C ASN A 93 -0.77 -2.19 17.23
N LEU A 94 -1.32 -1.37 18.13
CA LEU A 94 -1.67 -1.76 19.50
C LEU A 94 -2.76 -2.85 19.59
N ASP A 95 -3.52 -3.05 18.52
CA ASP A 95 -4.56 -4.09 18.40
C ASP A 95 -4.04 -5.36 17.69
N ASP A 96 -2.71 -5.49 17.52
CA ASP A 96 -2.05 -6.55 16.76
C ASP A 96 -2.46 -6.65 15.28
N TYR A 97 -3.03 -5.58 14.73
CA TYR A 97 -3.33 -5.52 13.29
C TYR A 97 -2.04 -5.32 12.52
N LEU A 98 -1.89 -6.08 11.44
CA LEU A 98 -0.84 -5.81 10.46
C LEU A 98 -1.22 -4.54 9.69
N VAL A 99 -0.36 -3.54 9.76
CA VAL A 99 -0.48 -2.28 9.04
C VAL A 99 0.57 -2.25 7.95
N ILE A 100 0.18 -1.93 6.73
CA ILE A 100 1.09 -1.82 5.58
C ILE A 100 0.80 -0.51 4.86
N THR A 101 1.84 0.24 4.52
CA THR A 101 1.73 1.39 3.63
C THR A 101 1.45 0.87 2.21
N LEU A 102 0.36 1.34 1.61
CA LEU A 102 -0.02 1.03 0.24
C LEU A 102 0.13 2.27 -0.62
N GLU A 103 0.79 2.12 -1.77
CA GLU A 103 0.79 3.10 -2.86
C GLU A 103 0.32 2.42 -4.15
N VAL A 104 -0.75 2.94 -4.75
CA VAL A 104 -1.27 2.47 -6.04
C VAL A 104 -0.92 3.50 -7.10
N PHE A 105 -0.23 3.11 -8.16
CA PHE A 105 0.26 4.01 -9.21
C PHE A 105 -0.64 3.97 -10.47
N PRO A 106 -0.94 5.13 -11.09
CA PRO A 106 -1.83 5.23 -12.25
C PRO A 106 -1.20 4.74 -13.55
N LEU A 107 -2.00 4.12 -14.41
CA LEU A 107 -1.62 3.69 -15.75
C LEU A 107 -1.67 4.82 -16.78
N GLY A 108 -0.55 5.05 -17.47
CA GLY A 108 -0.45 5.94 -18.63
C GLY A 108 -0.59 7.43 -18.32
N LYS A 109 -0.64 7.82 -17.05
CA LYS A 109 -0.73 9.21 -16.57
C LYS A 109 0.06 9.35 -15.27
N ASP A 110 0.30 10.58 -14.84
CA ASP A 110 0.92 10.87 -13.55
C ASP A 110 -0.07 10.82 -12.38
N ARG A 111 -1.39 10.82 -12.64
CA ARG A 111 -2.44 10.83 -11.60
C ARG A 111 -3.70 10.10 -12.05
N PHE A 112 -4.42 9.52 -11.09
CA PHE A 112 -5.80 9.12 -11.29
C PHE A 112 -6.71 10.34 -11.48
N ASN A 113 -7.73 10.19 -12.32
CA ASN A 113 -8.86 11.11 -12.37
C ASN A 113 -9.90 10.75 -11.29
N ARG A 114 -10.95 11.57 -11.18
CA ARG A 114 -12.02 11.37 -10.19
C ARG A 114 -12.67 9.99 -10.26
N THR A 115 -12.91 9.49 -11.47
CA THR A 115 -13.47 8.15 -11.67
C THR A 115 -12.52 7.07 -11.16
N GLY A 116 -11.23 7.14 -11.51
CA GLY A 116 -10.21 6.20 -11.05
C GLY A 116 -10.10 6.14 -9.52
N ILE A 117 -10.06 7.29 -8.86
CA ILE A 117 -10.05 7.35 -7.39
C ILE A 117 -11.34 6.80 -6.80
N SER A 118 -12.50 7.15 -7.35
CA SER A 118 -13.79 6.65 -6.86
C SER A 118 -13.88 5.13 -7.00
N SER A 119 -13.38 4.58 -8.10
CA SER A 119 -13.34 3.12 -8.34
C SER A 119 -12.39 2.41 -7.37
N LEU A 120 -11.18 2.93 -7.14
CA LEU A 120 -10.26 2.38 -6.14
C LEU A 120 -10.83 2.49 -4.72
N GLY A 121 -11.40 3.64 -4.36
CA GLY A 121 -12.09 3.85 -3.10
C GLY A 121 -13.23 2.83 -2.89
N PHE A 122 -14.02 2.54 -3.92
CA PHE A 122 -15.05 1.51 -3.87
C PHE A 122 -14.47 0.11 -3.65
N VAL A 123 -13.38 -0.24 -4.34
CA VAL A 123 -12.70 -1.53 -4.17
C VAL A 123 -12.33 -1.78 -2.72
N PHE A 124 -11.69 -0.81 -2.08
CA PHE A 124 -11.20 -0.96 -0.71
C PHE A 124 -12.29 -0.78 0.35
N SER A 125 -13.21 0.16 0.16
CA SER A 125 -14.28 0.43 1.15
C SER A 125 -15.33 -0.69 1.17
N ASN A 126 -15.63 -1.28 0.01
CA ASN A 126 -16.57 -2.38 -0.12
C ASN A 126 -15.89 -3.77 -0.16
N GLN A 127 -14.56 -3.80 -0.02
CA GLN A 127 -13.74 -5.02 -0.01
C GLN A 127 -14.05 -5.98 -1.17
N THR A 128 -14.20 -5.44 -2.38
CA THR A 128 -14.41 -6.29 -3.57
C THR A 128 -13.12 -7.00 -3.97
N PHE A 129 -11.97 -6.38 -3.71
CA PHE A 129 -10.70 -7.09 -3.65
C PHE A 129 -10.64 -7.91 -2.35
N LYS A 130 -10.40 -9.22 -2.49
CA LYS A 130 -10.26 -10.14 -1.36
C LYS A 130 -8.94 -10.90 -1.51
N PRO A 131 -7.90 -10.54 -0.74
CA PRO A 131 -6.67 -11.33 -0.71
C PRO A 131 -6.94 -12.69 -0.06
N ASN A 132 -5.94 -13.59 -0.03
CA ASN A 132 -6.11 -14.91 0.57
C ASN A 132 -6.60 -14.79 2.03
N LYS A 133 -7.88 -15.12 2.25
CA LYS A 133 -8.57 -14.91 3.53
C LYS A 133 -7.93 -15.67 4.68
N THR A 134 -7.34 -16.84 4.40
CA THR A 134 -6.67 -17.66 5.42
C THR A 134 -5.32 -17.05 5.83
N VAL A 135 -4.69 -16.25 4.97
CA VAL A 135 -3.40 -15.61 5.25
C VAL A 135 -3.57 -14.23 5.88
N TYR A 136 -4.41 -13.38 5.27
CA TYR A 136 -4.50 -11.97 5.62
C TYR A 136 -5.73 -11.61 6.47
N GLY A 137 -6.72 -12.50 6.57
CA GLY A 137 -7.96 -12.20 7.27
C GLY A 137 -8.79 -11.11 6.57
N THR A 138 -9.49 -10.30 7.35
CA THR A 138 -10.28 -9.15 6.86
C THR A 138 -9.45 -7.88 6.93
N TYR A 139 -9.63 -6.95 6.00
CA TYR A 139 -8.88 -5.69 6.01
C TYR A 139 -9.75 -4.46 5.90
N TYR A 140 -9.26 -3.31 6.33
CA TYR A 140 -9.80 -2.01 5.93
C TYR A 140 -8.67 -1.12 5.43
N PHE A 141 -9.02 -0.14 4.61
CA PHE A 141 -8.06 0.82 4.06
C PHE A 141 -8.39 2.21 4.56
N ASN A 142 -7.41 2.88 5.15
CA ASN A 142 -7.49 4.30 5.46
C ASN A 142 -6.69 5.07 4.42
N ALA A 143 -7.40 5.69 3.48
CA ALA A 143 -6.79 6.44 2.40
C ALA A 143 -6.33 7.81 2.88
N ASP A 144 -5.17 8.26 2.41
CA ASP A 144 -4.75 9.63 2.58
C ASP A 144 -5.56 10.55 1.67
N ASN A 145 -5.54 11.84 1.98
CA ASN A 145 -6.15 12.85 1.11
C ASN A 145 -5.46 12.85 -0.26
N TYR A 146 -6.20 12.43 -1.27
CA TYR A 146 -5.75 12.55 -2.66
C TYR A 146 -6.03 13.95 -3.17
N GLY A 147 -4.97 14.69 -3.52
CA GLY A 147 -5.02 16.11 -3.88
C GLY A 147 -6.07 16.45 -4.94
N MET A 148 -6.57 17.70 -4.92
CA MET A 148 -7.62 18.15 -5.83
C MET A 148 -7.23 17.91 -7.29
N PHE A 149 -8.18 17.41 -8.08
CA PHE A 149 -8.07 17.33 -9.53
C PHE A 149 -7.93 18.74 -10.08
N THR A 150 -6.70 19.22 -10.29
CA THR A 150 -6.49 20.47 -11.01
C THR A 150 -6.89 20.19 -12.45
N SER A 151 -8.13 20.53 -12.80
CA SER A 151 -8.55 20.67 -14.20
C SER A 151 -7.56 21.65 -14.83
N GLY A 152 -6.84 21.18 -15.84
CA GLY A 152 -5.88 22.00 -16.58
C GLY A 152 -6.51 23.32 -17.01
N LYS A 153 -5.71 24.38 -16.92
CA LYS A 153 -5.92 25.58 -17.72
C LYS A 153 -5.20 25.39 -19.05
#